data_AF-A0A2V3JP33-F1
#
_entry.id   AF-A0A2V3JP33-F1
#
_cell.length_a   1.000
_cell.length_b   1.000
_cell.length_c   1.000
_cell.angle_alpha   90.00
_cell.angle_beta   90.00
_cell.angle_gamma   90.00
#
_symmetry.space_group_name_H-M   'P 1'
#
loop_
_entity.id
_entity.type
_entity.pdbx_description
1 polymer ?
#
loop_
_entity_poly.entity_id
_entity_poly.type
_entity_poly.pdbx_seq_one_letter_code
_entity_poly.pdbx_strand_id
1 'polypeptide(L)'
;MKKAKKSKKSKAKKAEKIEISEEELAYNEWMQLFARDDSYWKFPRRYVDFSRLTGHGKKMESFGEEYPDCIDDLLSGVPTYYCVLSVSKNDPPDVIKEAYQRKIEHSEYPDEVIERACEMLSDRKKRSDYEEILRLFLKLMQGYSAKDKRELIEEHDEWVEIEKDYATVNYLMKHRGAWLNIYHLGAPTLYELLGVDRAKLKAGEVVHCENEDVDRRLAEEACRILNNPQLRFEYDFMLDRADEILPMEYLMDCEIRKPVWEGDDRSYLVALRCYDAMRKQDRIMGEHIDWMNYTGDKTFYDVLTIDRDSIPEDKREAEKFIRNAYKGMERTPEVNRAYSVLKNFRLRADYDWILKQTAIVDALKKIAMTEPDDTTMDKMLDKMIEISDADRE
;
A
#
# COMPACT_ATOMS: atom_id res chain seq x y z
N MET A 1 32.68 -12.68 61.11
CA MET A 1 32.75 -11.38 60.42
C MET A 1 32.35 -11.54 58.95
N LYS A 2 31.66 -10.52 58.45
CA LYS A 2 30.99 -10.26 57.16
C LYS A 2 31.38 -11.06 55.90
N LYS A 3 30.32 -11.49 55.19
CA LYS A 3 30.23 -11.87 53.77
C LYS A 3 30.77 -10.74 52.86
N ALA A 4 31.43 -11.12 51.77
CA ALA A 4 31.53 -10.31 50.56
C ALA A 4 31.35 -11.19 49.31
N LYS A 5 30.10 -11.45 48.94
CA LYS A 5 29.74 -11.91 47.58
C LYS A 5 29.92 -10.71 46.65
N LYS A 6 30.91 -10.74 45.76
CA LYS A 6 30.98 -9.82 44.61
C LYS A 6 29.81 -10.14 43.67
N SER A 7 28.78 -9.31 43.72
CA SER A 7 27.72 -9.30 42.72
C SER A 7 28.30 -8.84 41.38
N LYS A 8 28.37 -9.74 40.38
CA LYS A 8 28.44 -9.32 38.98
C LYS A 8 27.10 -8.64 38.64
N LYS A 9 27.08 -7.31 38.66
CA LYS A 9 26.01 -6.53 38.02
C LYS A 9 26.03 -6.90 36.53
N SER A 10 25.03 -7.64 36.07
CA SER A 10 24.71 -7.69 34.65
C SER A 10 24.37 -6.26 34.23
N LYS A 11 25.14 -5.69 33.30
CA LYS A 11 24.73 -4.49 32.59
C LYS A 11 23.51 -4.91 31.78
N ALA A 12 22.32 -4.53 32.24
CA ALA A 12 21.14 -4.51 31.40
C ALA A 12 21.50 -3.66 30.17
N LYS A 13 21.53 -4.28 28.99
CA LYS A 13 21.52 -3.55 27.73
C LYS A 13 20.28 -2.66 27.79
N LYS A 14 20.48 -1.34 27.82
CA LYS A 14 19.42 -0.39 27.51
C LYS A 14 18.86 -0.84 26.17
N ALA A 15 17.59 -1.23 26.13
CA ALA A 15 16.87 -1.35 24.89
C ALA A 15 16.93 0.04 24.25
N GLU A 16 17.73 0.18 23.20
CA GLU A 16 17.66 1.30 22.30
C GLU A 16 16.21 1.34 21.82
N LYS A 17 15.53 2.46 22.07
CA LYS A 17 14.19 2.68 21.57
C LYS A 17 14.39 2.87 20.06
N ILE A 18 14.17 1.81 19.28
CA ILE A 18 14.20 1.89 17.83
C ILE A 18 13.07 2.85 17.47
N GLU A 19 13.44 4.02 16.99
CA GLU A 19 12.50 5.01 16.49
C GLU A 19 12.05 4.50 15.12
N ILE A 20 10.84 3.96 15.08
CA ILE A 20 10.21 3.45 13.87
C ILE A 20 9.92 4.66 12.96
N SER A 21 10.38 4.61 11.71
CA SER A 21 10.14 5.70 10.77
C SER A 21 8.65 5.79 10.40
N GLU A 22 8.18 6.96 9.94
CA GLU A 22 6.79 7.12 9.48
C GLU A 22 6.45 6.14 8.34
N GLU A 23 7.41 5.89 7.45
CA GLU A 23 7.27 4.93 6.35
C GLU A 23 7.10 3.50 6.87
N GLU A 24 7.88 3.12 7.89
CA GLU A 24 7.79 1.79 8.50
C GLU A 24 6.49 1.63 9.30
N LEU A 25 5.98 2.69 9.92
CA LEU A 25 4.66 2.69 10.56
C LEU A 25 3.55 2.48 9.52
N ALA A 26 3.55 3.25 8.43
CA ALA A 26 2.55 3.15 7.37
C ALA A 26 2.54 1.74 6.73
N TYR A 27 3.72 1.18 6.43
CA TYR A 27 3.84 -0.17 5.93
C TYR A 27 3.35 -1.22 6.94
N ASN A 28 3.73 -1.11 8.22
CA ASN A 28 3.28 -2.05 9.25
C ASN A 28 1.77 -1.98 9.50
N GLU A 29 1.17 -0.79 9.47
CA GLU A 29 -0.29 -0.62 9.56
C GLU A 29 -1.00 -1.27 8.37
N TRP A 30 -0.45 -1.11 7.16
CA TRP A 30 -0.92 -1.83 5.99
C TRP A 30 -0.83 -3.35 6.19
N MET A 31 0.36 -3.88 6.51
CA MET A 31 0.55 -5.31 6.69
C MET A 31 -0.41 -5.88 7.74
N GLN A 32 -0.60 -5.21 8.88
CA GLN A 32 -1.57 -5.64 9.88
C GLN A 32 -3.01 -5.77 9.35
N LEU A 33 -3.40 -5.07 8.28
CA LEU A 33 -4.73 -5.19 7.71
C LEU A 33 -4.83 -6.28 6.65
N PHE A 34 -3.73 -6.66 6.02
CA PHE A 34 -3.72 -7.54 4.84
C PHE A 34 -2.98 -8.86 5.05
N ALA A 35 -1.87 -8.89 5.78
CA ALA A 35 -1.10 -10.12 6.02
C ALA A 35 -0.48 -10.15 7.43
N ARG A 36 -0.68 -11.25 8.17
CA ARG A 36 -0.14 -11.43 9.52
C ARG A 36 0.53 -12.77 9.67
N ASP A 37 1.46 -12.85 10.63
CA ASP A 37 1.96 -14.14 11.09
C ASP A 37 0.87 -14.92 11.83
N ASP A 38 0.80 -16.22 11.60
CA ASP A 38 -0.15 -17.08 12.30
C ASP A 38 0.30 -17.38 13.74
N SER A 39 -0.19 -16.56 14.67
CA SER A 39 0.11 -16.74 16.09
C SER A 39 -0.48 -18.01 16.73
N TYR A 40 -1.39 -18.70 16.03
CA TYR A 40 -2.11 -19.89 16.47
C TYR A 40 -1.55 -21.19 15.87
N TRP A 41 -0.69 -21.10 14.85
CA TRP A 41 0.01 -22.24 14.23
C TRP A 41 1.26 -22.68 15.01
N LYS A 42 1.06 -23.24 16.21
CA LYS A 42 2.18 -23.59 17.13
C LYS A 42 2.24 -25.08 17.43
N PHE A 43 2.97 -25.82 16.61
CA PHE A 43 3.08 -27.27 16.77
C PHE A 43 3.85 -27.67 18.04
N PRO A 44 3.30 -28.61 18.82
CA PRO A 44 3.99 -29.13 19.99
C PRO A 44 5.18 -30.00 19.60
N ARG A 45 6.32 -29.73 20.23
CA ARG A 45 7.58 -30.48 20.05
C ARG A 45 7.52 -31.90 20.62
N ARG A 46 6.65 -32.14 21.61
CA ARG A 46 6.54 -33.43 22.29
C ARG A 46 5.78 -34.44 21.44
N TYR A 47 6.39 -35.59 21.22
CA TYR A 47 5.71 -36.75 20.64
C TYR A 47 4.81 -37.45 21.67
N VAL A 48 3.62 -37.86 21.24
CA VAL A 48 2.67 -38.66 22.02
C VAL A 48 2.11 -39.75 21.12
N ASP A 49 2.19 -41.01 21.58
CA ASP A 49 1.61 -42.15 20.87
C ASP A 49 0.12 -41.93 20.56
N PHE A 50 -0.29 -42.18 19.31
CA PHE A 50 -1.66 -41.99 18.83
C PHE A 50 -2.71 -42.76 19.63
N SER A 51 -2.36 -43.91 20.23
CA SER A 51 -3.27 -44.67 21.10
C SER A 51 -3.79 -43.82 22.27
N ARG A 52 -2.97 -42.89 22.78
CA ARG A 52 -3.32 -41.95 23.86
C ARG A 52 -4.12 -40.75 23.37
N LEU A 53 -4.21 -40.56 22.06
CA LEU A 53 -4.94 -39.48 21.40
C LEU A 53 -6.27 -39.93 20.80
N THR A 54 -6.63 -41.22 20.91
CA THR A 54 -7.87 -41.81 20.37
C THR A 54 -9.14 -41.02 20.73
N GLY A 55 -9.27 -40.56 21.98
CA GLY A 55 -10.41 -39.72 22.39
C GLY A 55 -10.44 -38.35 21.71
N HIS A 56 -9.28 -37.76 21.40
CA HIS A 56 -9.17 -36.51 20.65
C HIS A 56 -9.49 -36.76 19.17
N GLY A 57 -9.02 -37.87 18.60
CA GLY A 57 -9.29 -38.28 17.22
C GLY A 57 -10.79 -38.43 16.97
N LYS A 58 -11.51 -39.17 17.82
CA LYS A 58 -12.98 -39.31 17.71
C LYS A 58 -13.72 -37.98 17.79
N LYS A 59 -13.24 -37.05 18.61
CA LYS A 59 -13.85 -35.71 18.71
C LYS A 59 -13.56 -34.87 17.46
N MET A 60 -12.36 -35.01 16.90
CA MET A 60 -12.01 -34.37 15.63
C MET A 60 -12.86 -34.94 14.49
N GLU A 61 -13.06 -36.25 14.42
CA GLU A 61 -13.95 -36.91 13.45
C GLU A 61 -15.38 -36.37 13.53
N SER A 62 -15.95 -36.20 14.74
CA SER A 62 -17.28 -35.59 14.88
C SER A 62 -17.36 -34.15 14.37
N PHE A 63 -16.28 -33.37 14.50
CA PHE A 63 -16.23 -32.05 13.88
C PHE A 63 -16.03 -32.14 12.37
N GLY A 64 -15.35 -33.15 11.86
CA GLY A 64 -15.19 -33.37 10.42
C GLY A 64 -16.47 -33.75 9.70
N GLU A 65 -17.45 -34.32 10.41
CA GLU A 65 -18.80 -34.52 9.87
C GLU A 65 -19.58 -33.19 9.73
N GLU A 66 -19.37 -32.24 10.65
CA GLU A 66 -20.08 -30.95 10.67
C GLU A 66 -19.35 -29.85 9.86
N TYR A 67 -18.01 -29.90 9.84
CA TYR A 67 -17.12 -28.88 9.26
C TYR A 67 -15.94 -29.54 8.51
N PRO A 68 -16.21 -30.39 7.48
CA PRO A 68 -15.16 -31.14 6.78
C PRO A 68 -14.05 -30.24 6.22
N ASP A 69 -14.45 -29.19 5.50
CA ASP A 69 -13.51 -28.28 4.83
C ASP A 69 -12.57 -27.57 5.80
N CYS A 70 -13.02 -27.29 7.04
CA CYS A 70 -12.19 -26.65 8.05
C CYS A 70 -11.04 -27.55 8.51
N ILE A 71 -11.23 -28.86 8.47
CA ILE A 71 -10.20 -29.83 8.85
C ILE A 71 -9.24 -30.04 7.68
N ASP A 72 -9.76 -30.11 6.47
CA ASP A 72 -8.97 -30.28 5.25
C ASP A 72 -8.06 -29.07 5.01
N ASP A 73 -8.54 -27.86 5.26
CA ASP A 73 -7.74 -26.63 5.23
C ASP A 73 -6.53 -26.75 6.20
N LEU A 74 -6.75 -27.15 7.45
CA LEU A 74 -5.66 -27.32 8.42
C LEU A 74 -4.69 -28.45 8.05
N LEU A 75 -5.18 -29.53 7.43
CA LEU A 75 -4.35 -30.67 7.03
C LEU A 75 -3.55 -30.39 5.74
N SER A 76 -3.93 -29.39 4.96
CA SER A 76 -3.23 -28.93 3.75
C SER A 76 -2.34 -27.71 3.99
N GLY A 77 -2.13 -27.35 5.26
CA GLY A 77 -1.25 -26.25 5.64
C GLY A 77 -1.88 -24.87 5.50
N VAL A 78 -3.16 -24.76 5.15
CA VAL A 78 -3.82 -23.45 5.08
C VAL A 78 -3.73 -22.76 6.46
N PRO A 79 -3.34 -21.47 6.51
CA PRO A 79 -3.29 -20.72 7.76
C PRO A 79 -4.64 -20.71 8.48
N THR A 80 -4.61 -20.51 9.79
CA THR A 80 -5.85 -20.43 10.56
C THR A 80 -6.73 -19.31 10.05
N TYR A 81 -8.05 -19.44 10.19
CA TYR A 81 -9.01 -18.43 9.75
C TYR A 81 -8.79 -17.06 10.38
N TYR A 82 -8.17 -17.00 11.56
CA TYR A 82 -7.74 -15.76 12.17
C TYR A 82 -6.60 -15.08 11.38
N CYS A 83 -5.63 -15.87 10.90
CA CYS A 83 -4.57 -15.43 10.02
C CYS A 83 -5.11 -15.05 8.63
N VAL A 84 -5.94 -15.93 8.04
CA VAL A 84 -6.59 -15.71 6.75
C VAL A 84 -7.35 -14.39 6.71
N LEU A 85 -8.06 -14.00 7.77
CA LEU A 85 -8.75 -12.70 7.80
C LEU A 85 -7.95 -11.57 8.47
N SER A 86 -6.73 -11.83 8.94
CA SER A 86 -5.92 -10.86 9.69
C SER A 86 -6.65 -10.26 10.92
N VAL A 87 -7.38 -11.11 11.65
CA VAL A 87 -8.18 -10.73 12.84
C VAL A 87 -7.72 -11.46 14.11
N SER A 88 -8.04 -10.88 15.26
CA SER A 88 -7.83 -11.47 16.58
C SER A 88 -9.03 -12.30 17.03
N LYS A 89 -8.81 -13.25 17.93
CA LYS A 89 -9.86 -14.05 18.58
C LYS A 89 -10.95 -13.20 19.25
N ASN A 90 -10.55 -12.04 19.75
CA ASN A 90 -11.43 -11.14 20.49
C ASN A 90 -12.15 -10.14 19.59
N ASP A 91 -11.89 -10.13 18.28
CA ASP A 91 -12.49 -9.15 17.39
C ASP A 91 -14.00 -9.43 17.21
N PRO A 92 -14.84 -8.39 17.24
CA PRO A 92 -16.28 -8.54 17.13
C PRO A 92 -16.71 -8.88 15.69
N PRO A 93 -17.93 -9.41 15.48
CA PRO A 93 -18.39 -9.86 14.16
C PRO A 93 -18.42 -8.78 13.07
N ASP A 94 -18.61 -7.52 13.42
CA ASP A 94 -18.53 -6.37 12.52
C ASP A 94 -17.10 -6.18 11.96
N VAL A 95 -16.08 -6.23 12.82
CA VAL A 95 -14.67 -6.16 12.40
C VAL A 95 -14.30 -7.32 11.49
N ILE A 96 -14.81 -8.53 11.75
CA ILE A 96 -14.59 -9.70 10.89
C ILE A 96 -15.22 -9.52 9.51
N LYS A 97 -16.42 -8.95 9.44
CA LYS A 97 -17.07 -8.67 8.16
C LYS A 97 -16.32 -7.60 7.37
N GLU A 98 -15.79 -6.57 8.01
CA GLU A 98 -14.94 -5.58 7.36
C GLU A 98 -13.64 -6.20 6.85
N ALA A 99 -13.04 -7.11 7.62
CA ALA A 99 -11.85 -7.85 7.19
C ALA A 99 -12.15 -8.75 5.98
N TYR A 100 -13.29 -9.45 5.97
CA TYR A 100 -13.75 -10.23 4.83
C TYR A 100 -13.86 -9.40 3.55
N GLN A 101 -14.53 -8.24 3.61
CA GLN A 101 -14.69 -7.37 2.45
C GLN A 101 -13.34 -6.87 1.91
N ARG A 102 -12.36 -6.65 2.79
CA ARG A 102 -11.01 -6.30 2.39
C ARG A 102 -10.28 -7.46 1.72
N LYS A 103 -10.43 -8.68 2.26
CA LYS A 103 -9.63 -9.84 1.84
C LYS A 103 -10.12 -10.45 0.53
N ILE A 104 -11.41 -10.40 0.24
CA ILE A 104 -11.94 -10.87 -1.05
C ILE A 104 -11.41 -10.06 -2.25
N GLU A 105 -10.97 -8.82 -2.04
CA GLU A 105 -10.42 -7.96 -3.10
C GLU A 105 -8.87 -7.98 -3.14
N HIS A 106 -8.23 -8.42 -2.06
CA HIS A 106 -6.80 -8.17 -1.81
C HIS A 106 -6.09 -9.34 -1.10
N SER A 107 -6.40 -10.58 -1.47
CA SER A 107 -5.75 -11.77 -0.91
C SER A 107 -5.48 -12.80 -2.00
N GLU A 108 -4.44 -13.61 -1.80
CA GLU A 108 -4.11 -14.79 -2.63
C GLU A 108 -4.75 -16.06 -2.09
N TYR A 109 -5.32 -16.02 -0.87
CA TYR A 109 -6.13 -17.13 -0.39
C TYR A 109 -7.35 -17.34 -1.32
N PRO A 110 -7.73 -18.60 -1.61
CA PRO A 110 -8.93 -18.86 -2.39
C PRO A 110 -10.18 -18.23 -1.76
N ASP A 111 -11.06 -17.69 -2.59
CA ASP A 111 -12.30 -17.05 -2.15
C ASP A 111 -13.11 -17.96 -1.21
N GLU A 112 -13.15 -19.27 -1.48
CA GLU A 112 -13.88 -20.22 -0.64
C GLU A 112 -13.28 -20.34 0.76
N VAL A 113 -11.95 -20.22 0.91
CA VAL A 113 -11.28 -20.22 2.21
C VAL A 113 -11.62 -18.94 2.98
N ILE A 114 -11.63 -17.79 2.29
CA ILE A 114 -11.96 -16.48 2.88
C ILE A 114 -13.42 -16.45 3.34
N GLU A 115 -14.34 -16.96 2.52
CA GLU A 115 -15.77 -17.09 2.85
C GLU A 115 -15.98 -18.00 4.07
N ARG A 116 -15.35 -19.19 4.08
CA ARG A 116 -15.40 -20.11 5.23
C ARG A 116 -14.86 -19.47 6.51
N ALA A 117 -13.74 -18.75 6.41
CA ALA A 117 -13.16 -18.04 7.54
C ALA A 117 -14.15 -17.00 8.10
N CYS A 118 -14.81 -16.24 7.23
CA CYS A 118 -15.81 -15.25 7.65
C CYS A 118 -17.02 -15.92 8.31
N GLU A 119 -17.53 -17.01 7.74
CA GLU A 119 -18.66 -17.76 8.26
C GLU A 119 -18.37 -18.32 9.65
N MET A 120 -17.22 -18.99 9.80
CA MET A 120 -16.84 -19.64 11.06
C MET A 120 -16.54 -18.63 12.15
N LEU A 121 -15.90 -17.51 11.81
CA LEU A 121 -15.54 -16.50 12.81
C LEU A 121 -16.69 -15.55 13.13
N SER A 122 -17.64 -15.28 12.23
CA SER A 122 -18.73 -14.32 12.49
C SER A 122 -19.79 -14.85 13.46
N ASP A 123 -20.02 -16.16 13.50
CA ASP A 123 -20.98 -16.77 14.43
C ASP A 123 -20.31 -17.23 15.72
N ARG A 124 -20.94 -16.93 16.87
CA ARG A 124 -20.36 -17.23 18.18
C ARG A 124 -20.21 -18.73 18.45
N LYS A 125 -21.17 -19.55 18.02
CA LYS A 125 -21.12 -21.00 18.22
C LYS A 125 -20.06 -21.59 17.30
N LYS A 126 -20.09 -21.25 16.00
CA LYS A 126 -19.09 -21.73 15.03
C LYS A 126 -17.67 -21.32 15.41
N ARG A 127 -17.48 -20.09 15.89
CA ARG A 127 -16.16 -19.64 16.37
C ARG A 127 -15.67 -20.47 17.55
N SER A 128 -16.55 -20.78 18.49
CA SER A 128 -16.23 -21.65 19.63
C SER A 128 -15.89 -23.08 19.17
N ASP A 129 -16.61 -23.61 18.18
CA ASP A 129 -16.34 -24.93 17.60
C ASP A 129 -14.98 -24.92 16.87
N TYR A 130 -14.68 -23.87 16.09
CA TYR A 130 -13.40 -23.69 15.42
C TYR A 130 -12.22 -23.59 16.38
N GLU A 131 -12.36 -22.87 17.50
CA GLU A 131 -11.33 -22.82 18.53
C GLU A 131 -11.03 -24.19 19.14
N GLU A 132 -12.07 -25.01 19.33
CA GLU A 132 -11.92 -26.39 19.80
C GLU A 132 -11.26 -27.27 18.73
N ILE A 133 -11.63 -27.12 17.45
CA ILE A 133 -10.97 -27.79 16.31
C ILE A 133 -9.48 -27.47 16.30
N LEU A 134 -9.08 -26.18 16.37
CA LEU A 134 -7.68 -25.78 16.42
C LEU A 134 -6.95 -26.43 17.61
N ARG A 135 -7.58 -26.47 18.78
CA ARG A 135 -7.01 -27.10 19.98
C ARG A 135 -6.82 -28.60 19.78
N LEU A 136 -7.79 -29.29 19.18
CA LEU A 136 -7.73 -30.73 18.91
C LEU A 136 -6.70 -31.05 17.83
N PHE A 137 -6.68 -30.29 16.74
CA PHE A 137 -5.68 -30.38 15.68
C PHE A 137 -4.26 -30.31 16.25
N LEU A 138 -3.93 -29.27 17.01
CA LEU A 138 -2.61 -29.13 17.65
C LEU A 138 -2.29 -30.31 18.61
N LYS A 139 -3.30 -30.90 19.25
CA LYS A 139 -3.12 -32.11 20.08
C LYS A 139 -2.84 -33.34 19.23
N LEU A 140 -3.56 -33.53 18.14
CA LEU A 140 -3.36 -34.63 17.21
C LEU A 140 -2.00 -34.56 16.55
N MET A 141 -1.51 -33.35 16.22
CA MET A 141 -0.15 -33.15 15.73
C MET A 141 0.91 -33.74 16.68
N GLN A 142 0.65 -33.93 17.98
CA GLN A 142 1.61 -34.63 18.87
C GLN A 142 1.92 -36.07 18.43
N GLY A 143 0.99 -36.75 17.76
CA GLY A 143 1.18 -38.10 17.25
C GLY A 143 1.92 -38.19 15.92
N TYR A 144 1.98 -37.10 15.15
CA TYR A 144 2.63 -37.07 13.84
C TYR A 144 4.15 -37.13 13.95
N SER A 145 4.79 -37.66 12.91
CA SER A 145 6.24 -37.73 12.85
C SER A 145 6.85 -36.33 12.73
N ALA A 146 8.14 -36.21 13.03
CA ALA A 146 8.85 -34.95 12.83
C ALA A 146 8.95 -34.54 11.35
N LYS A 147 8.83 -35.52 10.43
CA LYS A 147 8.84 -35.28 8.99
C LYS A 147 7.52 -34.65 8.56
N ASP A 148 6.39 -35.29 8.87
CA ASP A 148 5.05 -34.82 8.46
C ASP A 148 4.76 -33.43 9.04
N LYS A 149 5.18 -33.17 10.28
CA LYS A 149 5.07 -31.82 10.88
C LYS A 149 5.84 -30.77 10.12
N ARG A 150 7.00 -31.14 9.58
CA ARG A 150 7.86 -30.19 8.87
C ARG A 150 7.25 -29.86 7.51
N GLU A 151 6.82 -30.88 6.76
CA GLU A 151 6.13 -30.69 5.49
C GLU A 151 4.92 -29.76 5.67
N LEU A 152 4.09 -30.00 6.69
CA LEU A 152 2.94 -29.16 6.98
C LEU A 152 3.29 -27.74 7.47
N ILE A 153 4.45 -27.55 8.11
CA ILE A 153 4.95 -26.21 8.46
C ILE A 153 5.45 -25.49 7.20
N GLU A 154 6.15 -26.21 6.32
CA GLU A 154 6.65 -25.66 5.05
C GLU A 154 5.49 -25.21 4.15
N GLU A 155 4.44 -26.03 4.00
CA GLU A 155 3.21 -25.66 3.27
C GLU A 155 2.52 -24.44 3.88
N HIS A 156 2.41 -24.39 5.21
CA HIS A 156 1.84 -23.24 5.91
C HIS A 156 2.64 -21.96 5.73
N ASP A 157 3.96 -22.05 5.90
CA ASP A 157 4.83 -20.89 5.80
C ASP A 157 4.83 -20.36 4.35
N GLU A 158 4.74 -21.23 3.35
CA GLU A 158 4.55 -20.84 1.95
C GLU A 158 3.27 -20.03 1.74
N TRP A 159 2.12 -20.48 2.27
CA TRP A 159 0.86 -19.72 2.21
C TRP A 159 0.96 -18.33 2.86
N VAL A 160 1.64 -18.23 4.00
CA VAL A 160 1.79 -16.96 4.72
C VAL A 160 2.73 -16.01 3.96
N GLU A 161 3.83 -16.51 3.42
CA GLU A 161 4.78 -15.69 2.67
C GLU A 161 4.19 -15.22 1.33
N ILE A 162 3.46 -16.07 0.59
CA ILE A 162 2.73 -15.66 -0.62
C ILE A 162 1.76 -14.52 -0.32
N GLU A 163 1.00 -14.62 0.77
CA GLU A 163 0.05 -13.56 1.15
C GLU A 163 0.76 -12.26 1.55
N LYS A 164 1.89 -12.33 2.26
CA LYS A 164 2.69 -11.15 2.61
C LYS A 164 3.29 -10.47 1.39
N ASP A 165 3.77 -11.27 0.46
CA ASP A 165 4.31 -10.79 -0.81
C ASP A 165 3.22 -10.06 -1.60
N TYR A 166 2.04 -10.67 -1.74
CA TYR A 166 0.90 -10.06 -2.41
C TYR A 166 0.43 -8.77 -1.74
N ALA A 167 0.36 -8.75 -0.40
CA ALA A 167 0.05 -7.54 0.35
C ALA A 167 1.10 -6.45 0.13
N THR A 168 2.38 -6.81 0.02
CA THR A 168 3.49 -5.88 -0.28
C THR A 168 3.37 -5.32 -1.69
N VAL A 169 3.06 -6.15 -2.69
CA VAL A 169 2.81 -5.70 -4.07
C VAL A 169 1.67 -4.68 -4.11
N ASN A 170 0.54 -4.96 -3.47
CA ASN A 170 -0.58 -4.03 -3.41
C ASN A 170 -0.22 -2.72 -2.70
N TYR A 171 0.59 -2.77 -1.65
CA TYR A 171 1.12 -1.57 -1.00
C TYR A 171 1.94 -0.72 -1.98
N LEU A 172 2.87 -1.34 -2.71
CA LEU A 172 3.72 -0.66 -3.68
C LEU A 172 2.90 -0.03 -4.82
N MET A 173 1.91 -0.75 -5.36
CA MET A 173 1.02 -0.22 -6.39
C MET A 173 0.24 1.01 -5.92
N LYS A 174 -0.15 1.03 -4.64
CA LYS A 174 -0.93 2.12 -4.06
C LYS A 174 -0.09 3.32 -3.63
N HIS A 175 1.10 3.09 -3.10
CA HIS A 175 1.91 4.11 -2.43
C HIS A 175 3.21 4.47 -3.16
N ARG A 176 3.68 3.61 -4.08
CA ARG A 176 4.97 3.73 -4.78
C ARG A 176 4.82 3.63 -6.30
N GLY A 177 3.65 4.00 -6.84
CA GLY A 177 3.36 3.93 -8.27
C GLY A 177 4.37 4.70 -9.14
N ALA A 178 4.99 5.76 -8.60
CA ALA A 178 6.05 6.50 -9.28
C ALA A 178 7.25 5.60 -9.64
N TRP A 179 7.67 4.73 -8.72
CA TRP A 179 8.83 3.85 -8.92
C TRP A 179 8.55 2.81 -9.99
N LEU A 180 7.38 2.18 -9.93
CA LEU A 180 6.92 1.22 -10.93
C LEU A 180 6.80 1.86 -12.32
N ASN A 181 6.26 3.09 -12.38
CA ASN A 181 6.12 3.82 -13.62
C ASN A 181 7.47 4.19 -14.24
N ILE A 182 8.42 4.68 -13.44
CA ILE A 182 9.77 5.04 -13.90
C ILE A 182 10.52 3.79 -14.37
N TYR A 183 10.41 2.68 -13.63
CA TYR A 183 10.96 1.38 -14.05
C TYR A 183 10.34 0.92 -15.39
N HIS A 184 9.02 0.98 -15.51
CA HIS A 184 8.30 0.65 -16.75
C HIS A 184 8.72 1.51 -17.95
N LEU A 185 9.06 2.78 -17.72
CA LEU A 185 9.56 3.68 -18.77
C LEU A 185 11.03 3.44 -19.15
N GLY A 186 11.69 2.44 -18.57
CA GLY A 186 13.07 2.06 -18.87
C GLY A 186 14.11 3.06 -18.35
N ALA A 187 13.76 3.79 -17.28
CA ALA A 187 14.71 4.68 -16.61
C ALA A 187 15.73 3.87 -15.78
N PRO A 188 16.96 4.38 -15.58
CA PRO A 188 17.93 3.71 -14.74
C PRO A 188 17.42 3.55 -13.30
N THR A 189 17.80 2.45 -12.66
CA THR A 189 17.52 2.25 -11.24
C THR A 189 18.20 3.33 -10.39
N LEU A 190 17.71 3.57 -9.17
CA LEU A 190 18.36 4.53 -8.26
C LEU A 190 19.80 4.13 -7.94
N TYR A 191 20.12 2.83 -7.96
CA TYR A 191 21.48 2.33 -7.78
C TYR A 191 22.38 2.67 -8.97
N GLU A 192 21.92 2.42 -10.20
CA GLU A 192 22.64 2.76 -11.43
C GLU A 192 22.85 4.27 -11.56
N LEU A 193 21.81 5.06 -11.26
CA LEU A 193 21.86 6.52 -11.24
C LEU A 193 23.02 7.01 -10.35
N LEU A 194 23.09 6.49 -9.12
CA LEU A 194 24.11 6.89 -8.15
C LEU A 194 25.49 6.26 -8.41
N GLY A 195 25.62 5.34 -9.38
CA GLY A 195 26.86 4.61 -9.66
C GLY A 195 27.17 3.50 -8.65
N VAL A 196 26.16 3.00 -7.93
CA VAL A 196 26.33 2.08 -6.80
C VAL A 196 25.95 0.64 -7.17
N ASP A 197 26.83 -0.32 -6.89
CA ASP A 197 26.56 -1.74 -7.11
C ASP A 197 25.71 -2.33 -5.98
N ARG A 198 24.40 -2.50 -6.22
CA ARG A 198 23.43 -3.09 -5.28
C ARG A 198 23.90 -4.43 -4.71
N ALA A 199 24.53 -5.29 -5.52
CA ALA A 199 24.94 -6.63 -5.10
C ALA A 199 26.13 -6.62 -4.14
N LYS A 200 26.92 -5.54 -4.13
CA LYS A 200 28.06 -5.38 -3.21
C LYS A 200 27.70 -4.66 -1.91
N LEU A 201 26.53 -4.05 -1.84
CA LEU A 201 26.18 -3.20 -0.71
C LEU A 201 25.79 -4.03 0.51
N LYS A 202 26.34 -3.67 1.67
CA LYS A 202 26.03 -4.37 2.92
C LYS A 202 24.78 -3.83 3.58
N ALA A 203 24.12 -4.68 4.39
CA ALA A 203 22.98 -4.26 5.18
C ALA A 203 23.34 -3.09 6.11
N GLY A 204 22.59 -1.99 6.01
CA GLY A 204 22.79 -0.77 6.79
C GLY A 204 23.93 0.13 6.30
N GLU A 205 24.55 -0.17 5.16
CA GLU A 205 25.54 0.71 4.54
C GLU A 205 24.86 1.94 3.93
N VAL A 206 25.44 3.12 4.22
CA VAL A 206 24.96 4.41 3.71
C VAL A 206 25.36 4.53 2.24
N VAL A 207 24.38 4.79 1.40
CA VAL A 207 24.52 5.04 -0.03
C VAL A 207 24.87 6.51 -0.25
N HIS A 208 25.90 6.74 -1.06
CA HIS A 208 26.31 8.06 -1.53
C HIS A 208 26.31 8.09 -3.06
N CYS A 209 26.14 9.27 -3.65
CA CYS A 209 26.28 9.44 -5.09
C CYS A 209 27.76 9.39 -5.47
N GLU A 210 28.14 8.40 -6.28
CA GLU A 210 29.47 8.30 -6.88
C GLU A 210 29.53 8.94 -8.28
N ASN A 211 28.36 9.16 -8.89
CA ASN A 211 28.23 9.80 -10.20
C ASN A 211 28.17 11.33 -10.06
N GLU A 212 29.16 12.04 -10.62
CA GLU A 212 29.22 13.51 -10.58
C GLU A 212 28.33 14.19 -11.62
N ASP A 213 27.87 13.45 -12.63
CA ASP A 213 27.10 13.99 -13.76
C ASP A 213 25.59 14.06 -13.49
N VAL A 214 25.12 13.54 -12.35
CA VAL A 214 23.69 13.49 -12.00
C VAL A 214 23.22 14.80 -11.38
N ASP A 215 22.01 15.26 -11.75
CA ASP A 215 21.36 16.41 -11.11
C ASP A 215 21.31 16.20 -9.58
N ARG A 216 21.90 17.16 -8.87
CA ARG A 216 22.06 17.08 -7.42
C ARG A 216 20.74 16.82 -6.67
N ARG A 217 19.62 17.39 -7.13
CA ARG A 217 18.30 17.20 -6.49
C ARG A 217 17.82 15.77 -6.66
N LEU A 218 18.07 15.17 -7.83
CA LEU A 218 17.75 13.78 -8.09
C LEU A 218 18.66 12.85 -7.28
N ALA A 219 19.96 13.13 -7.20
CA ALA A 219 20.89 12.38 -6.35
C ALA A 219 20.50 12.44 -4.86
N GLU A 220 20.11 13.62 -4.36
CA GLU A 220 19.62 13.82 -2.99
C GLU A 220 18.33 13.02 -2.73
N GLU A 221 17.38 13.01 -3.67
CA GLU A 221 16.13 12.24 -3.57
C GLU A 221 16.40 10.72 -3.59
N ALA A 222 17.25 10.26 -4.51
CA ALA A 222 17.64 8.85 -4.60
C ALA A 222 18.36 8.39 -3.33
N CYS A 223 19.29 9.19 -2.80
CA CYS A 223 19.95 8.94 -1.53
C CYS A 223 18.96 8.92 -0.36
N ARG A 224 17.95 9.81 -0.34
CA ARG A 224 16.91 9.83 0.70
C ARG A 224 16.13 8.51 0.72
N ILE A 225 15.77 7.98 -0.45
CA ILE A 225 15.05 6.71 -0.59
C ILE A 225 15.96 5.55 -0.13
N LEU A 226 17.17 5.44 -0.69
CA LEU A 226 18.05 4.29 -0.44
C LEU A 226 18.68 4.29 0.97
N ASN A 227 18.76 5.44 1.64
CA ASN A 227 19.25 5.50 3.02
C ASN A 227 18.15 5.35 4.07
N ASN A 228 16.88 5.37 3.68
CA ASN A 228 15.79 4.99 4.57
C ASN A 228 15.61 3.45 4.50
N PRO A 229 15.74 2.72 5.64
CA PRO A 229 15.66 1.26 5.64
C PRO A 229 14.37 0.69 5.06
N GLN A 230 13.23 1.31 5.36
CA GLN A 230 11.92 0.85 4.91
C GLN A 230 11.75 1.13 3.41
N LEU A 231 12.03 2.36 2.96
CA LEU A 231 11.93 2.72 1.54
C LEU A 231 12.88 1.88 0.67
N ARG A 232 14.08 1.60 1.19
CA ARG A 232 15.03 0.73 0.51
C ARG A 232 14.52 -0.69 0.41
N PHE A 233 13.97 -1.27 1.48
CA PHE A 233 13.34 -2.59 1.44
C PHE A 233 12.24 -2.63 0.37
N GLU A 234 11.34 -1.64 0.37
CA GLU A 234 10.25 -1.52 -0.61
C GLU A 234 10.77 -1.41 -2.06
N TYR A 235 11.83 -0.62 -2.27
CA TYR A 235 12.43 -0.42 -3.58
C TYR A 235 13.17 -1.67 -4.07
N ASP A 236 13.93 -2.32 -3.20
CA ASP A 236 14.62 -3.58 -3.48
C ASP A 236 13.62 -4.69 -3.81
N PHE A 237 12.53 -4.81 -3.05
CA PHE A 237 11.44 -5.76 -3.32
C PHE A 237 10.81 -5.50 -4.69
N MET A 238 10.54 -4.23 -5.02
CA MET A 238 10.01 -3.84 -6.32
C MET A 238 10.94 -4.29 -7.45
N LEU A 239 12.24 -3.99 -7.35
CA LEU A 239 13.22 -4.38 -8.38
C LEU A 239 13.31 -5.90 -8.56
N ASP A 240 13.27 -6.66 -7.47
CA ASP A 240 13.37 -8.13 -7.52
C ASP A 240 12.14 -8.79 -8.16
N ARG A 241 10.99 -8.09 -8.19
CA ARG A 241 9.72 -8.62 -8.67
C ARG A 241 9.04 -7.76 -9.73
N ALA A 242 9.74 -6.80 -10.32
CA ALA A 242 9.13 -5.81 -11.20
C ALA A 242 8.42 -6.45 -12.39
N ASP A 243 8.97 -7.55 -12.92
CA ASP A 243 8.42 -8.32 -14.03
C ASP A 243 7.14 -9.10 -13.66
N GLU A 244 6.93 -9.39 -12.37
CA GLU A 244 5.71 -10.03 -11.86
C GLU A 244 4.63 -9.00 -11.51
N ILE A 245 5.05 -7.81 -11.04
CA ILE A 245 4.15 -6.73 -10.63
C ILE A 245 3.52 -6.02 -11.85
N LEU A 246 4.27 -5.87 -12.95
CA LEU A 246 3.81 -5.21 -14.17
C LEU A 246 3.24 -6.26 -15.14
N PRO A 247 1.93 -6.24 -15.48
CA PRO A 247 1.34 -7.22 -16.38
C PRO A 247 2.01 -7.23 -17.77
N MET A 248 2.05 -8.40 -18.42
CA MET A 248 2.60 -8.57 -19.77
C MET A 248 1.99 -7.62 -20.82
N GLU A 249 0.73 -7.19 -20.66
CA GLU A 249 0.10 -6.19 -21.54
C GLU A 249 0.70 -4.78 -21.41
N TYR A 250 1.28 -4.43 -20.26
CA TYR A 250 2.11 -3.23 -20.10
C TYR A 250 3.53 -3.46 -20.66
N LEU A 251 4.06 -4.68 -20.57
CA LEU A 251 5.38 -5.06 -21.11
C LEU A 251 5.39 -5.22 -22.65
N MET A 252 4.25 -5.51 -23.28
CA MET A 252 4.13 -5.68 -24.74
C MET A 252 4.24 -4.36 -25.53
N ASP A 253 4.13 -3.22 -24.86
CA ASP A 253 4.41 -1.90 -25.44
C ASP A 253 5.93 -1.58 -25.45
N CYS A 254 6.77 -2.48 -24.93
CA CYS A 254 8.22 -2.29 -24.77
C CYS A 254 9.06 -2.72 -25.99
N GLU A 255 8.53 -3.43 -26.99
CA GLU A 255 9.33 -3.85 -28.16
C GLU A 255 9.84 -2.67 -29.02
N ILE A 256 9.41 -1.43 -28.75
CA ILE A 256 9.79 -0.23 -29.52
C ILE A 256 10.46 0.88 -28.66
N ARG A 257 10.50 0.79 -27.33
CA ARG A 257 10.91 1.93 -26.49
C ARG A 257 12.43 2.00 -26.35
N LYS A 258 13.05 2.97 -27.05
CA LYS A 258 14.41 3.47 -26.74
C LYS A 258 14.45 3.85 -25.25
N PRO A 259 15.57 3.69 -24.51
CA PRO A 259 15.72 4.24 -23.17
C PRO A 259 15.43 5.75 -23.25
N VAL A 260 14.27 6.18 -22.75
CA VAL A 260 13.75 7.53 -23.02
C VAL A 260 14.50 8.60 -22.20
N TRP A 261 15.36 8.23 -21.24
CA TRP A 261 15.83 9.14 -20.19
C TRP A 261 17.34 9.08 -19.90
N GLU A 262 18.16 8.45 -20.73
CA GLU A 262 19.62 8.49 -20.53
C GLU A 262 20.11 9.94 -20.70
N GLY A 263 20.38 10.63 -19.58
CA GLY A 263 20.77 12.03 -19.52
C GLY A 263 19.65 13.05 -19.26
N ASP A 264 18.40 12.62 -18.98
CA ASP A 264 17.29 13.53 -18.62
C ASP A 264 16.84 13.38 -17.15
N ASP A 265 17.74 13.79 -16.26
CA ASP A 265 17.53 13.74 -14.81
C ASP A 265 16.37 14.62 -14.33
N ARG A 266 16.07 15.70 -15.06
CA ARG A 266 14.98 16.62 -14.69
C ARG A 266 13.64 15.96 -14.87
N SER A 267 13.43 15.34 -16.01
CA SER A 267 12.20 14.61 -16.25
C SER A 267 12.10 13.43 -15.26
N TYR A 268 13.19 12.70 -14.99
CA TYR A 268 13.20 11.63 -13.97
C TYR A 268 12.70 12.16 -12.62
N LEU A 269 13.27 13.29 -12.16
CA LEU A 269 12.90 13.91 -10.90
C LEU A 269 11.42 14.32 -10.87
N VAL A 270 10.90 14.88 -11.96
CA VAL A 270 9.47 15.22 -12.07
C VAL A 270 8.61 13.96 -12.02
N ALA A 271 8.96 12.91 -12.74
CA ALA A 271 8.25 11.64 -12.68
C ALA A 271 8.27 11.05 -11.26
N LEU A 272 9.37 11.21 -10.52
CA LEU A 272 9.49 10.67 -9.17
C LEU A 272 8.68 11.48 -8.15
N ARG A 273 8.62 12.81 -8.31
CA ARG A 273 8.00 13.72 -7.33
C ARG A 273 6.53 14.02 -7.61
N CYS A 274 6.16 14.11 -8.88
CA CYS A 274 4.85 14.61 -9.31
C CYS A 274 3.89 13.50 -9.74
N TYR A 275 4.29 12.22 -9.74
CA TYR A 275 3.47 11.11 -10.22
C TYR A 275 2.08 11.06 -9.60
N ASP A 276 1.97 11.15 -8.27
CA ASP A 276 0.69 11.06 -7.58
C ASP A 276 -0.22 12.25 -7.90
N ALA A 277 0.37 13.44 -8.07
CA ALA A 277 -0.34 14.62 -8.52
C ALA A 277 -0.86 14.43 -9.95
N MET A 278 -0.03 13.90 -10.86
CA MET A 278 -0.43 13.59 -12.24
C MET A 278 -1.57 12.56 -12.27
N ARG A 279 -1.44 11.45 -11.52
CA ARG A 279 -2.48 10.41 -11.40
C ARG A 279 -3.80 10.95 -10.84
N LYS A 280 -3.73 11.80 -9.80
CA LYS A 280 -4.93 12.43 -9.23
C LYS A 280 -5.60 13.34 -10.24
N GLN A 281 -4.83 14.13 -10.98
CA GLN A 281 -5.33 14.99 -12.04
C GLN A 281 -6.01 14.17 -13.15
N ASP A 282 -5.36 13.12 -13.65
CA ASP A 282 -5.90 12.26 -14.71
C ASP A 282 -7.22 11.62 -14.29
N ARG A 283 -7.32 11.15 -13.03
CA ARG A 283 -8.56 10.60 -12.50
C ARG A 283 -9.68 11.65 -12.49
N ILE A 284 -9.44 12.83 -11.92
CA ILE A 284 -10.47 13.87 -11.84
C ILE A 284 -10.88 14.31 -13.25
N MET A 285 -9.93 14.50 -14.16
CA MET A 285 -10.21 14.92 -15.54
C MET A 285 -10.86 13.83 -16.39
N GLY A 286 -10.61 12.55 -16.10
CA GLY A 286 -11.31 11.44 -16.74
C GLY A 286 -12.79 11.37 -16.32
N GLU A 287 -13.08 11.60 -15.03
CA GLU A 287 -14.45 11.63 -14.50
C GLU A 287 -15.20 12.92 -14.86
N HIS A 288 -14.46 14.02 -15.02
CA HIS A 288 -14.99 15.38 -15.19
C HIS A 288 -14.30 16.12 -16.33
N ILE A 289 -14.25 15.51 -17.51
CA ILE A 289 -13.60 16.07 -18.71
C ILE A 289 -14.09 17.48 -19.07
N ASP A 290 -15.33 17.77 -18.71
CA ASP A 290 -16.00 19.03 -18.97
C ASP A 290 -15.52 20.18 -18.05
N TRP A 291 -14.81 19.86 -16.96
CA TRP A 291 -14.17 20.85 -16.09
C TRP A 291 -12.99 21.55 -16.79
N MET A 292 -12.42 20.98 -17.85
CA MET A 292 -11.32 21.60 -18.61
C MET A 292 -11.64 23.01 -19.12
N ASN A 293 -12.92 23.32 -19.35
CA ASN A 293 -13.35 24.64 -19.78
C ASN A 293 -13.42 25.67 -18.64
N TYR A 294 -13.22 25.20 -17.40
CA TYR A 294 -13.41 25.97 -16.17
C TYR A 294 -12.16 25.98 -15.28
N THR A 295 -10.98 25.65 -15.79
CA THR A 295 -9.73 25.65 -15.00
C THR A 295 -8.72 26.72 -15.43
N GLY A 296 -9.06 27.52 -16.44
CA GLY A 296 -8.25 28.64 -16.95
C GLY A 296 -8.86 30.00 -16.57
N ASP A 297 -8.95 30.92 -17.53
CA ASP A 297 -9.41 32.31 -17.33
C ASP A 297 -10.84 32.46 -16.77
N LYS A 298 -11.65 31.41 -16.88
CA LYS A 298 -13.00 31.35 -16.33
C LYS A 298 -13.10 30.12 -15.44
N THR A 299 -13.53 30.30 -14.20
CA THR A 299 -13.71 29.24 -13.22
C THR A 299 -15.20 29.04 -12.86
N PHE A 300 -15.53 27.95 -12.17
CA PHE A 300 -16.86 27.77 -11.60
C PHE A 300 -17.19 28.83 -10.53
N TYR A 301 -16.16 29.38 -9.88
CA TYR A 301 -16.32 30.51 -8.96
C TYR A 301 -16.76 31.77 -9.71
N ASP A 302 -16.14 32.05 -10.86
CA ASP A 302 -16.53 33.16 -11.73
C ASP A 302 -17.95 33.00 -12.28
N VAL A 303 -18.33 31.77 -12.65
CA VAL A 303 -19.70 31.46 -13.12
C VAL A 303 -20.75 31.78 -12.06
N LEU A 304 -20.46 31.52 -10.77
CA LEU A 304 -21.35 31.85 -9.67
C LEU A 304 -21.11 33.26 -9.09
N THR A 305 -20.16 34.02 -9.63
CA THR A 305 -19.71 35.33 -9.10
C THR A 305 -19.39 35.26 -7.60
N ILE A 306 -18.69 34.20 -7.19
CA ILE A 306 -18.25 33.96 -5.82
C ILE A 306 -16.75 34.21 -5.75
N ASP A 307 -16.31 34.95 -4.74
CA ASP A 307 -14.91 34.97 -4.36
C ASP A 307 -14.56 33.69 -3.59
N ARG A 308 -13.56 32.94 -4.06
CA ARG A 308 -13.14 31.65 -3.46
C ARG A 308 -12.78 31.80 -1.99
N ASP A 309 -12.07 32.87 -1.64
CA ASP A 309 -11.56 33.11 -0.29
C ASP A 309 -12.67 33.52 0.70
N SER A 310 -13.86 33.83 0.19
CA SER A 310 -15.03 34.17 1.00
C SER A 310 -15.84 32.96 1.47
N ILE A 311 -15.50 31.75 1.00
CA ILE A 311 -16.24 30.52 1.32
C ILE A 311 -15.85 30.04 2.72
N PRO A 312 -16.82 29.83 3.64
CA PRO A 312 -16.54 29.27 4.96
C PRO A 312 -15.92 27.88 4.91
N GLU A 313 -15.04 27.55 5.86
CA GLU A 313 -14.46 26.20 5.99
C GLU A 313 -15.50 25.15 6.39
N ASP A 314 -16.48 25.53 7.22
CA ASP A 314 -17.55 24.61 7.63
C ASP A 314 -18.38 24.17 6.43
N LYS A 315 -18.49 22.84 6.26
CA LYS A 315 -19.16 22.22 5.12
C LYS A 315 -20.61 22.72 4.94
N ARG A 316 -21.38 22.86 6.02
CA ARG A 316 -22.80 23.24 5.93
C ARG A 316 -22.94 24.73 5.65
N GLU A 317 -22.07 25.55 6.21
CA GLU A 317 -22.03 26.99 5.94
C GLU A 317 -21.60 27.30 4.51
N ALA A 318 -20.57 26.62 4.00
CA ALA A 318 -20.16 26.69 2.60
C ALA A 318 -21.31 26.33 1.64
N GLU A 319 -21.99 25.21 1.90
CA GLU A 319 -23.15 24.79 1.10
C GLU A 319 -24.28 25.82 1.09
N LYS A 320 -24.53 26.46 2.23
CA LYS A 320 -25.55 27.51 2.37
C LYS A 320 -25.13 28.78 1.62
N PHE A 321 -23.87 29.18 1.75
CA PHE A 321 -23.29 30.33 1.07
C PHE A 321 -23.43 30.19 -0.46
N ILE A 322 -22.98 29.05 -1.00
CA ILE A 322 -23.03 28.75 -2.44
C ILE A 322 -24.47 28.66 -2.95
N ARG A 323 -25.39 28.09 -2.16
CA ARG A 323 -26.83 28.05 -2.48
C ARG A 323 -27.44 29.45 -2.57
N ASN A 324 -27.02 30.37 -1.71
CA ASN A 324 -27.54 31.74 -1.72
C ASN A 324 -27.08 32.48 -2.97
N ALA A 325 -25.81 32.36 -3.35
CA ALA A 325 -25.28 32.93 -4.60
C ALA A 325 -26.03 32.38 -5.82
N TYR A 326 -26.24 31.06 -5.87
CA TYR A 326 -26.99 30.41 -6.94
C TYR A 326 -28.46 30.84 -7.01
N LYS A 327 -29.12 31.19 -5.90
CA LYS A 327 -30.58 31.44 -5.86
C LYS A 327 -31.03 32.55 -6.81
N GLY A 328 -30.22 33.60 -6.97
CA GLY A 328 -30.53 34.77 -7.78
C GLY A 328 -30.14 34.67 -9.26
N MET A 329 -29.50 33.58 -9.68
CA MET A 329 -28.97 33.42 -11.04
C MET A 329 -29.94 32.74 -11.99
N GLU A 330 -29.84 33.08 -13.28
CA GLU A 330 -30.53 32.37 -14.36
C GLU A 330 -30.02 30.93 -14.47
N ARG A 331 -30.95 29.98 -14.62
CA ARG A 331 -30.69 28.53 -14.55
C ARG A 331 -30.16 27.96 -15.86
N THR A 332 -29.02 28.46 -16.33
CA THR A 332 -28.34 27.93 -17.51
C THR A 332 -27.64 26.60 -17.19
N PRO A 333 -27.36 25.74 -18.19
CA PRO A 333 -26.59 24.51 -17.97
C PRO A 333 -25.23 24.75 -17.28
N GLU A 334 -24.56 25.85 -17.64
CA GLU A 334 -23.29 26.29 -17.05
C GLU A 334 -23.44 26.67 -15.56
N VAL A 335 -24.43 27.50 -15.21
CA VAL A 335 -24.69 27.92 -13.82
C VAL A 335 -25.11 26.73 -12.96
N ASN A 336 -25.95 25.84 -13.48
CA ASN A 336 -26.39 24.64 -12.78
C ASN A 336 -25.21 23.69 -12.49
N ARG A 337 -24.28 23.57 -13.44
CA ARG A 337 -23.07 22.75 -13.29
C ARG A 337 -22.13 23.33 -12.24
N ALA A 338 -21.79 24.62 -12.35
CA ALA A 338 -20.94 25.31 -11.38
C ALA A 338 -21.51 25.15 -9.96
N TYR A 339 -22.83 25.30 -9.80
CA TYR A 339 -23.50 25.05 -8.53
C TYR A 339 -23.41 23.59 -8.05
N SER A 340 -23.62 22.60 -8.92
CA SER A 340 -23.53 21.19 -8.53
C SER A 340 -22.13 20.78 -8.06
N VAL A 341 -21.09 21.30 -8.73
CA VAL A 341 -19.68 21.06 -8.38
C VAL A 341 -19.36 21.74 -7.06
N LEU A 342 -19.56 23.07 -6.98
CA LEU A 342 -19.13 23.85 -5.82
C LEU A 342 -19.92 23.52 -4.56
N LYS A 343 -21.22 23.21 -4.66
CA LYS A 343 -22.01 22.84 -3.48
C LYS A 343 -21.52 21.52 -2.86
N ASN A 344 -21.12 20.54 -3.66
CA ASN A 344 -20.66 19.26 -3.14
C ASN A 344 -19.25 19.42 -2.55
N PHE A 345 -19.10 19.22 -1.24
CA PHE A 345 -17.81 19.35 -0.56
C PHE A 345 -16.66 18.56 -1.21
N ARG A 346 -16.92 17.32 -1.64
CA ARG A 346 -15.87 16.47 -2.25
C ARG A 346 -15.46 17.02 -3.61
N LEU A 347 -16.43 17.30 -4.48
CA LEU A 347 -16.17 17.85 -5.81
C LEU A 347 -15.53 19.23 -5.74
N ARG A 348 -15.95 20.08 -4.79
CA ARG A 348 -15.33 21.38 -4.55
C ARG A 348 -13.87 21.22 -4.13
N ALA A 349 -13.56 20.31 -3.19
CA ALA A 349 -12.19 20.08 -2.76
C ALA A 349 -11.29 19.57 -3.91
N ASP A 350 -11.79 18.67 -4.75
CA ASP A 350 -11.05 18.20 -5.94
C ASP A 350 -10.84 19.33 -6.95
N TYR A 351 -11.86 20.16 -7.18
CA TYR A 351 -11.77 21.32 -8.06
C TYR A 351 -10.82 22.40 -7.53
N ASP A 352 -10.89 22.71 -6.24
CA ASP A 352 -9.96 23.61 -5.54
C ASP A 352 -8.51 23.13 -5.62
N TRP A 353 -8.31 21.82 -5.53
CA TRP A 353 -7.01 21.19 -5.69
C TRP A 353 -6.51 21.35 -7.13
N ILE A 354 -7.35 21.11 -8.16
CA ILE A 354 -6.99 21.36 -9.56
C ILE A 354 -6.59 22.82 -9.77
N LEU A 355 -7.35 23.77 -9.21
CA LEU A 355 -7.04 25.20 -9.32
C LEU A 355 -5.75 25.60 -8.58
N LYS A 356 -5.37 24.89 -7.51
CA LYS A 356 -4.06 25.09 -6.86
C LYS A 356 -2.93 24.56 -7.76
N GLN A 357 -3.20 23.47 -8.48
CA GLN A 357 -2.24 22.81 -9.36
C GLN A 357 -2.27 23.33 -10.80
N THR A 358 -2.97 24.43 -11.09
CA THR A 358 -3.15 24.98 -12.45
C THR A 358 -1.84 25.18 -13.19
N ALA A 359 -0.75 25.56 -12.50
CA ALA A 359 0.57 25.70 -13.13
C ALA A 359 1.16 24.36 -13.63
N ILE A 360 0.92 23.26 -12.92
CA ILE A 360 1.30 21.90 -13.34
C ILE A 360 0.35 21.42 -14.44
N VAL A 361 -0.96 21.64 -14.28
CA VAL A 361 -2.00 21.29 -15.26
C VAL A 361 -1.74 21.98 -16.61
N ASP A 362 -1.43 23.27 -16.61
CA ASP A 362 -1.12 24.05 -17.80
C ASP A 362 0.19 23.60 -18.45
N ALA A 363 1.20 23.23 -17.65
CA ALA A 363 2.45 22.70 -18.16
C ALA A 363 2.25 21.31 -18.80
N LEU A 364 1.53 20.41 -18.15
CA LEU A 364 1.17 19.08 -18.69
C LEU A 364 0.29 19.18 -19.94
N LYS A 365 -0.67 20.10 -19.97
CA LYS A 365 -1.53 20.34 -21.13
C LYS A 365 -0.74 20.87 -22.32
N LYS A 366 0.25 21.74 -22.10
CA LYS A 366 1.16 22.20 -23.16
C LYS A 366 2.03 21.07 -23.68
N ILE A 367 2.54 20.18 -22.83
CA ILE A 367 3.27 18.99 -23.26
C ILE A 367 2.38 18.05 -24.09
N ALA A 368 1.11 17.87 -23.70
CA ALA A 368 0.18 16.97 -24.40
C ALA A 368 -0.37 17.53 -25.72
N MET A 369 -0.44 18.87 -25.88
CA MET A 369 -1.04 19.52 -27.06
C MET A 369 -0.03 20.10 -28.05
N THR A 370 1.25 20.21 -27.67
CA THR A 370 2.33 20.74 -28.51
C THR A 370 3.58 19.92 -28.28
N GLU A 371 4.34 19.58 -29.34
CA GLU A 371 5.76 19.18 -29.21
C GLU A 371 6.53 20.45 -28.79
N PRO A 372 6.79 20.68 -27.49
CA PRO A 372 7.41 21.92 -27.05
C PRO A 372 8.89 21.88 -27.44
N ASP A 373 9.48 23.03 -27.75
CA ASP A 373 10.95 23.09 -27.85
C ASP A 373 11.61 22.79 -26.50
N ASP A 374 12.85 22.30 -26.53
CA ASP A 374 13.60 21.86 -25.34
C ASP A 374 13.65 22.95 -24.24
N THR A 375 13.75 24.23 -24.63
CA THR A 375 13.80 25.36 -23.69
C THR A 375 12.46 25.59 -22.98
N THR A 376 11.36 25.36 -23.67
CA THR A 376 10.00 25.47 -23.13
C THR A 376 9.70 24.29 -22.21
N MET A 377 10.15 23.10 -22.57
CA MET A 377 10.07 21.89 -21.75
C MET A 377 10.87 22.06 -20.45
N ASP A 378 12.11 22.53 -20.53
CA ASP A 378 12.97 22.80 -19.37
C ASP A 378 12.32 23.74 -18.34
N LYS A 379 11.79 24.87 -18.80
CA LYS A 379 11.11 25.84 -17.92
C LYS A 379 9.86 25.26 -17.26
N MET A 380 9.19 24.32 -17.92
CA MET A 380 8.03 23.64 -17.35
C MET A 380 8.43 22.64 -16.26
N LEU A 381 9.48 21.85 -16.51
CA LEU A 381 10.03 20.91 -15.54
C LEU A 381 10.52 21.64 -14.28
N ASP A 382 11.26 22.74 -14.45
CA ASP A 382 11.72 23.57 -13.33
C ASP A 382 10.56 24.10 -12.50
N LYS A 383 9.49 24.58 -13.14
CA LYS A 383 8.30 25.07 -12.43
C LYS A 383 7.57 23.94 -11.68
N MET A 384 7.51 22.73 -12.23
CA MET A 384 6.93 21.57 -11.53
C MET A 384 7.77 21.18 -10.31
N ILE A 385 9.09 21.22 -10.43
CA ILE A 385 10.01 20.97 -9.32
C ILE A 385 9.84 22.03 -8.23
N GLU A 386 9.80 23.32 -8.59
CA GLU A 386 9.58 24.43 -7.63
C GLU A 386 8.27 24.27 -6.84
N ILE A 387 7.17 23.91 -7.52
CA ILE A 387 5.88 23.69 -6.87
C ILE A 387 5.93 22.48 -5.95
N SER A 388 6.57 21.40 -6.39
CA SER A 388 6.77 20.21 -5.57
C SER A 388 7.63 20.49 -4.34
N ASP A 389 8.64 21.37 -4.43
CA ASP A 389 9.48 21.76 -3.31
C ASP A 389 8.69 22.59 -2.30
N ALA A 390 7.85 23.53 -2.77
CA ALA A 390 7.01 24.36 -1.90
C ALA A 390 5.91 23.59 -1.15
N ASP A 391 5.44 22.46 -1.68
CA ASP A 391 4.47 21.58 -0.99
C ASP A 391 5.16 20.63 0.03
N ARG A 392 6.50 20.58 0.07
CA ARG A 392 7.30 19.74 0.98
C ARG A 392 7.90 20.50 2.18
N GLU A 393 7.92 21.83 2.14
CA GLU A 393 8.24 22.73 3.28
C GLU A 393 7.04 22.94 4.21
#